data_AF-A0A6J3H3L6-F1
#
_entry.id   AF-A0A6J3H3L6-F1
#
_cell.length_a   1.000
_cell.length_b   1.000
_cell.length_c   1.000
_cell.angle_alpha   90.00
_cell.angle_beta   90.00
_cell.angle_gamma   90.00
#
_symmetry.space_group_name_H-M   'P 1'
#
loop_
_entity.id
_entity.type
_entity.pdbx_description
1 polymer ?
#
loop_
_entity_poly.entity_id
_entity_poly.type
_entity_poly.pdbx_seq_one_letter_code
_entity_poly.pdbx_strand_id
1 'polypeptide(L)'
;MENGAVYSPTTEEDPGSATGPRSGLAAYFFLGRLPWLRRVLKGLQLLLSLLAFICEEVVSQCTLCGGLYFFEFVSCSAFLLSLLILIVYCTPVYDMVDTTKVKASDFYIALGTGFVFLLASIIFVSTHDRTSAEIAAIVFGFIASFMFLLDFLTMFIEKLRESRLRKPENTTRAEALTEPLNA
;
A
#
# COMPACT_ATOMS: atom_id res chain seq x y z
N MET A 1 -66.90 -0.13 17.44
CA MET A 1 -65.95 0.01 18.56
C MET A 1 -65.41 -1.37 18.82
N GLU A 2 -64.11 -1.57 18.58
CA GLU A 2 -63.22 -2.49 19.29
C GLU A 2 -61.82 -2.25 18.71
N ASN A 3 -61.08 -1.39 19.41
CA ASN A 3 -59.63 -1.26 19.26
C ASN A 3 -58.99 -2.29 20.19
N GLY A 4 -57.91 -2.94 19.73
CA GLY A 4 -56.81 -3.35 20.62
C GLY A 4 -56.40 -4.82 20.56
N ALA A 5 -55.31 -5.09 19.84
CA ALA A 5 -54.10 -5.74 20.38
C ALA A 5 -53.11 -6.00 19.21
N VAL A 6 -51.98 -5.29 19.05
CA VAL A 6 -50.77 -5.27 19.89
C VAL A 6 -49.73 -6.32 19.43
N TYR A 7 -48.59 -5.80 18.95
CA TYR A 7 -47.30 -6.41 18.52
C TYR A 7 -47.13 -6.94 17.08
N SER A 8 -46.27 -6.23 16.34
CA SER A 8 -45.34 -6.82 15.37
C SER A 8 -44.00 -7.12 16.05
N PRO A 9 -43.42 -8.30 15.84
CA PRO A 9 -41.98 -8.52 15.89
C PRO A 9 -41.44 -8.83 14.49
N THR A 10 -40.41 -8.09 14.12
CA THR A 10 -39.45 -8.34 13.03
C THR A 10 -38.96 -9.79 13.02
N THR A 11 -39.07 -10.46 11.88
CA THR A 11 -38.30 -11.69 11.58
C THR A 11 -37.71 -11.54 10.19
N GLU A 12 -36.56 -10.89 10.11
CA GLU A 12 -35.60 -11.19 9.06
C GLU A 12 -34.81 -12.44 9.48
N GLU A 13 -34.72 -13.39 8.57
CA GLU A 13 -33.51 -14.11 8.10
C GLU A 13 -33.92 -15.51 7.62
N ASP A 14 -33.86 -15.73 6.29
CA ASP A 14 -33.15 -16.87 5.67
C ASP A 14 -33.25 -16.79 4.13
N PRO A 15 -32.16 -16.46 3.41
CA PRO A 15 -31.94 -17.00 2.08
C PRO A 15 -30.85 -18.07 2.15
N GLY A 16 -31.28 -19.31 2.38
CA GLY A 16 -30.85 -20.49 1.65
C GLY A 16 -29.37 -20.53 1.27
N SER A 17 -28.56 -20.98 2.21
CA SER A 17 -27.19 -21.40 1.95
C SER A 17 -27.10 -22.67 1.08
N ALA A 18 -25.99 -22.74 0.34
CA ALA A 18 -25.30 -23.94 -0.15
C ALA A 18 -25.72 -24.53 -1.52
N THR A 19 -25.02 -24.08 -2.56
CA THR A 19 -24.45 -25.00 -3.55
C THR A 19 -23.03 -24.57 -3.92
N GLY A 20 -22.05 -25.20 -3.25
CA GLY A 20 -20.70 -25.41 -3.77
C GLY A 20 -19.59 -24.47 -3.27
N PRO A 21 -18.87 -24.81 -2.18
CA PRO A 21 -17.61 -24.17 -1.86
C PRO A 21 -16.52 -24.71 -2.81
N ARG A 22 -16.39 -24.12 -3.99
CA ARG A 22 -15.22 -24.33 -4.84
C ARG A 22 -14.09 -23.41 -4.36
N SER A 23 -13.04 -24.04 -3.84
CA SER A 23 -11.68 -23.50 -3.67
C SER A 23 -11.40 -22.66 -2.42
N GLY A 24 -10.97 -23.35 -1.35
CA GLY A 24 -10.53 -22.78 -0.07
C GLY A 24 -9.31 -21.86 -0.10
N LEU A 25 -8.70 -21.59 -1.25
CA LEU A 25 -7.68 -20.55 -1.41
C LEU A 25 -8.24 -19.21 -1.92
N ALA A 26 -9.35 -19.24 -2.65
CA ALA A 26 -9.99 -18.05 -3.21
C ALA A 26 -10.79 -17.26 -2.16
N ALA A 27 -11.19 -17.91 -1.07
CA ALA A 27 -11.89 -17.28 0.05
C ALA A 27 -10.95 -16.48 0.99
N TYR A 28 -9.66 -16.84 1.05
CA TYR A 28 -8.66 -16.11 1.87
C TYR A 28 -8.13 -14.87 1.16
N PHE A 29 -7.94 -14.92 -0.15
CA PHE A 29 -7.54 -13.76 -0.93
C PHE A 29 -8.77 -12.91 -1.29
N PHE A 30 -9.19 -12.04 -0.37
CA PHE A 30 -10.16 -10.98 -0.65
C PHE A 30 -9.52 -9.90 -1.56
N LEU A 31 -9.20 -10.30 -2.79
CA LEU A 31 -8.64 -9.50 -3.87
C LEU A 31 -9.67 -8.48 -4.43
N GLY A 32 -10.78 -8.22 -3.74
CA GLY A 32 -11.81 -7.27 -4.17
C GLY A 32 -11.72 -5.88 -3.53
N ARG A 33 -10.95 -5.71 -2.44
CA ARG A 33 -11.11 -4.55 -1.55
C ARG A 33 -10.17 -3.36 -1.82
N LEU A 34 -9.15 -3.54 -2.67
CA LEU A 34 -8.20 -2.51 -3.09
C LEU A 34 -8.34 -2.25 -4.59
N PRO A 35 -8.31 -1.00 -5.08
CA PRO A 35 -8.34 -0.71 -6.51
C PRO A 35 -7.24 -1.52 -7.20
N TRP A 36 -7.59 -2.16 -8.32
CA TRP A 36 -6.71 -3.05 -9.07
C TRP A 36 -5.33 -2.42 -9.33
N LEU A 37 -5.31 -1.11 -9.60
CA LEU A 37 -4.10 -0.31 -9.77
C LEU A 37 -3.13 -0.41 -8.58
N ARG A 38 -3.63 -0.30 -7.35
CA ARG A 38 -2.81 -0.30 -6.13
C ARG A 38 -2.25 -1.68 -5.82
N ARG A 39 -2.96 -2.74 -6.22
CA ARG A 39 -2.44 -4.10 -6.14
C ARG A 39 -1.33 -4.34 -7.16
N VAL A 40 -1.53 -3.87 -8.39
CA VAL A 40 -0.51 -3.95 -9.44
C VAL A 40 0.73 -3.15 -9.04
N LEU A 41 0.57 -1.95 -8.48
CA LEU A 41 1.68 -1.14 -7.99
C LEU A 41 2.48 -1.86 -6.90
N LYS A 42 1.80 -2.42 -5.87
CA LYS A 42 2.49 -3.19 -4.82
C LYS A 42 3.16 -4.46 -5.34
N GLY A 43 2.52 -5.15 -6.27
CA GLY A 43 3.11 -6.31 -6.94
C GLY A 43 4.35 -5.94 -7.74
N LEU A 44 4.30 -4.85 -8.50
CA LEU A 44 5.41 -4.35 -9.29
C LEU A 44 6.57 -3.87 -8.39
N GLN A 45 6.27 -3.22 -7.28
CA GLN A 45 7.25 -2.78 -6.29
C GLN A 45 7.99 -3.95 -5.64
N LEU A 46 7.26 -5.01 -5.29
CA LEU A 46 7.84 -6.25 -4.78
C LEU A 46 8.72 -6.92 -5.84
N LEU A 47 8.25 -6.96 -7.09
CA LEU A 47 8.98 -7.57 -8.20
C LEU A 47 10.28 -6.80 -8.51
N LEU A 48 10.23 -5.46 -8.52
CA LEU A 48 11.39 -4.61 -8.77
C LEU A 48 12.40 -4.61 -7.62
N SER A 49 11.95 -4.65 -6.37
CA SER A 49 12.85 -4.80 -5.21
C SER A 49 13.52 -6.18 -5.17
N LEU A 50 12.79 -7.23 -5.56
CA LEU A 50 13.36 -8.57 -5.75
C LEU A 50 14.38 -8.61 -6.90
N LEU A 51 14.07 -7.99 -8.03
CA LEU A 51 15.01 -7.87 -9.16
C LEU A 51 16.28 -7.11 -8.76
N ALA A 52 16.15 -6.00 -8.03
CA ALA A 52 17.30 -5.26 -7.52
C ALA A 52 18.16 -6.14 -6.60
N PHE A 53 17.53 -6.91 -5.70
CA PHE A 53 18.23 -7.85 -4.82
C PHE A 53 18.94 -8.97 -5.59
N ILE A 54 18.26 -9.61 -6.55
CA ILE A 54 18.85 -10.68 -7.37
C ILE A 54 19.99 -10.14 -8.24
N CYS A 55 19.82 -8.96 -8.84
CA CYS A 55 20.88 -8.35 -9.64
C CYS A 55 22.12 -8.03 -8.82
N GLU A 56 21.97 -7.68 -7.54
CA GLU A 56 23.06 -7.44 -6.60
C GLU A 56 23.78 -8.74 -6.19
N GLU A 57 23.03 -9.78 -5.79
CA GLU A 57 23.59 -11.08 -5.39
C GLU A 57 24.40 -11.76 -6.53
N VAL A 58 24.05 -11.45 -7.78
CA VAL A 58 24.76 -11.96 -8.98
C VAL A 58 26.10 -11.23 -9.21
N VAL A 59 26.34 -10.08 -8.57
CA VAL A 59 27.62 -9.35 -8.65
C VAL A 59 28.65 -10.03 -7.73
N SER A 60 29.41 -10.98 -8.28
CA SER A 60 30.41 -11.77 -7.52
C SER A 60 31.79 -11.10 -7.33
N GLN A 61 31.98 -9.85 -7.75
CA GLN A 61 33.29 -9.17 -7.82
C GLN A 61 33.16 -7.72 -7.38
N CYS A 62 33.61 -7.36 -6.17
CA CYS A 62 33.63 -5.96 -5.73
C CYS A 62 34.95 -5.59 -5.03
N THR A 63 35.55 -4.50 -5.50
CA THR A 63 36.79 -3.89 -4.99
C THR A 63 36.52 -2.88 -3.87
N LEU A 64 35.27 -2.44 -3.69
CA LEU A 64 34.83 -1.52 -2.64
C LEU A 64 33.45 -1.95 -2.06
N CYS A 65 33.43 -3.04 -1.29
CA CYS A 65 32.19 -3.70 -0.85
C CYS A 65 31.24 -2.87 0.04
N GLY A 66 31.63 -1.68 0.50
CA GLY A 66 30.81 -0.88 1.41
C GLY A 66 29.49 -0.39 0.80
N GLY A 67 29.50 0.00 -0.48
CA GLY A 67 28.31 0.48 -1.19
C GLY A 67 27.31 -0.64 -1.48
N LEU A 68 27.81 -1.83 -1.87
CA LEU A 68 26.96 -3.00 -2.10
C LEU A 68 26.26 -3.45 -0.82
N TYR A 69 26.98 -3.65 0.28
CA TYR A 69 26.36 -4.13 1.52
C TYR A 69 25.26 -3.20 2.03
N PHE A 70 25.42 -1.89 1.85
CA PHE A 70 24.38 -0.94 2.19
C PHE A 70 23.15 -1.06 1.26
N PHE A 71 23.38 -1.21 -0.04
CA PHE A 71 22.32 -1.39 -1.03
C PHE A 71 21.60 -2.74 -0.87
N GLU A 72 22.31 -3.81 -0.54
CA GLU A 72 21.78 -5.14 -0.20
C GLU A 72 20.86 -5.07 1.02
N PHE A 73 21.31 -4.45 2.10
CA PHE A 73 20.50 -4.28 3.30
C PHE A 73 19.21 -3.51 3.03
N VAL A 74 19.32 -2.42 2.27
CA VAL A 74 18.17 -1.58 1.92
C VAL A 74 17.22 -2.28 0.95
N SER A 75 17.72 -3.04 -0.01
CA SER A 75 16.90 -3.78 -0.96
C SER A 75 16.17 -4.96 -0.31
N CYS A 76 16.85 -5.71 0.54
CA CYS A 76 16.26 -6.80 1.32
C CYS A 76 15.17 -6.26 2.26
N SER A 77 15.45 -5.20 3.01
CA SER A 77 14.45 -4.59 3.89
C SER A 77 13.25 -4.03 3.12
N ALA A 78 13.46 -3.38 1.98
CA ALA A 78 12.37 -2.88 1.13
C ALA A 78 11.50 -4.01 0.56
N PHE A 79 12.12 -5.13 0.16
CA PHE A 79 11.41 -6.34 -0.28
C PHE A 79 10.58 -6.93 0.85
N LEU A 80 11.16 -7.15 2.03
CA LEU A 80 10.47 -7.70 3.19
C LEU A 80 9.32 -6.82 3.66
N LEU A 81 9.50 -5.49 3.67
CA LEU A 81 8.44 -4.54 4.02
C LEU A 81 7.30 -4.55 3.00
N SER A 82 7.62 -4.60 1.70
CA SER A 82 6.61 -4.69 0.63
C SER A 82 5.84 -6.00 0.70
N LEU A 83 6.52 -7.12 0.97
CA LEU A 83 5.93 -8.43 1.18
C LEU A 83 5.03 -8.45 2.43
N LEU A 84 5.51 -7.91 3.55
CA LEU A 84 4.74 -7.82 4.80
C LEU A 84 3.45 -7.03 4.58
N ILE A 85 3.55 -5.87 3.95
CA ILE A 85 2.39 -5.04 3.60
C ILE A 85 1.42 -5.81 2.71
N LEU A 86 1.92 -6.50 1.67
CA LEU A 86 1.08 -7.32 0.80
C LEU A 86 0.34 -8.40 1.59
N ILE A 87 1.03 -9.11 2.49
CA ILE A 87 0.43 -10.13 3.36
C ILE A 87 -0.66 -9.52 4.24
N VAL A 88 -0.40 -8.37 4.88
CA VAL A 88 -1.40 -7.67 5.71
C VAL A 88 -2.64 -7.31 4.89
N TYR A 89 -2.48 -6.83 3.66
CA TYR A 89 -3.60 -6.52 2.78
C TYR A 89 -4.33 -7.76 2.25
N CYS A 90 -3.65 -8.90 2.14
CA CYS A 90 -4.26 -10.17 1.72
C CYS A 90 -4.91 -10.94 2.87
N THR A 91 -4.57 -10.63 4.12
CA THR A 91 -5.06 -11.32 5.32
C THR A 91 -6.27 -10.60 5.91
N PRO A 92 -7.26 -11.30 6.48
CA PRO A 92 -8.39 -10.68 7.20
C PRO A 92 -7.99 -9.82 8.40
N VAL A 93 -6.72 -9.85 8.82
CA VAL A 93 -6.17 -8.94 9.84
C VAL A 93 -6.38 -7.47 9.44
N TYR A 94 -6.43 -7.14 8.15
CA TYR A 94 -6.76 -5.78 7.69
C TYR A 94 -8.12 -5.28 8.19
N ASP A 95 -9.12 -6.17 8.34
CA ASP A 95 -10.45 -5.79 8.82
C ASP A 95 -10.52 -5.64 10.34
N MET A 96 -9.56 -6.25 11.05
CA MET A 96 -9.44 -6.16 12.51
C MET A 96 -8.69 -4.89 12.95
N VAL A 97 -7.99 -4.23 12.04
CA VAL A 97 -7.19 -3.03 12.32
C VAL A 97 -7.83 -1.84 11.62
N ASP A 98 -7.88 -0.69 12.30
CA ASP A 98 -8.43 0.55 11.73
C ASP A 98 -7.83 0.85 10.35
N THR A 99 -8.66 0.79 9.30
CA THR A 99 -8.26 0.99 7.91
C THR A 99 -7.57 2.34 7.68
N THR A 100 -7.96 3.35 8.46
CA THR A 100 -7.35 4.69 8.46
C THR A 100 -5.91 4.68 8.98
N LYS A 101 -5.62 3.89 10.02
CA LYS A 101 -4.28 3.73 10.60
C LYS A 101 -3.39 2.90 9.69
N VAL A 102 -3.92 1.84 9.09
CA VAL A 102 -3.18 1.03 8.11
C VAL A 102 -2.83 1.87 6.88
N LYS A 103 -3.76 2.65 6.33
CA LYS A 103 -3.50 3.54 5.18
C LYS A 103 -2.44 4.61 5.50
N ALA A 104 -2.45 5.16 6.72
CA ALA A 104 -1.42 6.10 7.15
C ALA A 104 -0.05 5.43 7.35
N SER A 105 -0.01 4.24 7.94
CA SER A 105 1.23 3.46 8.11
C SER A 105 1.84 3.09 6.76
N ASP A 106 1.02 2.59 5.83
CA ASP A 106 1.40 2.26 4.46
C ASP A 106 2.03 3.48 3.74
N PHE A 107 1.47 4.67 3.94
CA PHE A 107 2.03 5.93 3.42
C PHE A 107 3.42 6.24 4.00
N TYR A 108 3.61 6.11 5.31
CA TYR A 108 4.92 6.36 5.93
C TYR A 108 5.96 5.30 5.55
N ILE A 109 5.54 4.03 5.43
CA ILE A 109 6.44 2.95 5.01
C ILE A 109 6.86 3.14 3.55
N ALA A 110 5.93 3.44 2.64
CA ALA A 110 6.24 3.73 1.24
C ALA A 110 7.17 4.94 1.08
N LEU A 111 6.94 6.02 1.85
CA LEU A 111 7.82 7.19 1.85
C LEU A 111 9.21 6.86 2.38
N GLY A 112 9.29 6.21 3.55
CA GLY A 112 10.55 5.88 4.20
C GLY A 112 11.38 4.91 3.36
N THR A 113 10.77 3.84 2.87
CA THR A 113 11.42 2.87 1.97
C THR A 113 11.89 3.54 0.68
N GLY A 114 11.04 4.32 0.02
CA GLY A 114 11.41 5.03 -1.20
C GLY A 114 12.59 5.99 -1.01
N PHE A 115 12.61 6.74 0.09
CA PHE A 115 13.69 7.68 0.40
C PHE A 115 15.02 6.97 0.71
N VAL A 116 14.99 5.93 1.56
CA VAL A 116 16.19 5.17 1.91
C VAL A 116 16.74 4.41 0.69
N PHE A 117 15.85 3.85 -0.14
CA PHE A 117 16.21 3.15 -1.37
C PHE A 117 16.81 4.08 -2.43
N LEU A 118 16.31 5.33 -2.51
CA LEU A 118 16.90 6.38 -3.34
C LEU A 118 18.32 6.71 -2.89
N LEU A 119 18.51 6.94 -1.58
CA LEU A 119 19.84 7.22 -1.01
C LEU A 119 20.81 6.08 -1.25
N ALA A 120 20.38 4.83 -1.05
CA ALA A 120 21.19 3.66 -1.33
C ALA A 120 21.61 3.60 -2.81
N SER A 121 20.70 3.91 -3.74
CA SER A 121 21.00 3.97 -5.18
C SER A 121 22.02 5.08 -5.52
N ILE A 122 21.93 6.26 -4.87
CA ILE A 122 22.90 7.37 -5.05
C ILE A 122 24.28 7.00 -4.52
N ILE A 123 24.34 6.35 -3.35
CA ILE A 123 25.61 5.92 -2.77
C ILE A 123 26.23 4.86 -3.67
N PHE A 124 25.43 3.88 -4.10
CA PHE A 124 25.88 2.79 -4.95
C PHE A 124 26.42 3.27 -6.31
N VAL A 125 25.72 4.20 -6.98
CA VAL A 125 26.24 4.79 -8.24
C VAL A 125 27.52 5.61 -8.02
N SER A 126 27.75 6.15 -6.82
CA SER A 126 28.95 6.93 -6.52
C SER A 126 30.19 6.05 -6.28
N THR A 127 30.00 4.76 -5.97
CA THR A 127 31.08 3.84 -5.55
C THR A 127 31.34 2.68 -6.51
N HIS A 128 30.63 2.58 -7.64
CA HIS A 128 30.74 1.44 -8.55
C HIS A 128 31.95 1.50 -9.49
N ASP A 129 32.49 0.33 -9.85
CA ASP A 129 33.68 0.15 -10.71
C ASP A 129 33.28 -0.12 -12.18
N ARG A 130 32.07 0.32 -12.58
CA ARG A 130 31.52 0.28 -13.94
C ARG A 130 31.42 -1.13 -14.55
N THR A 131 31.23 -2.16 -13.72
CA THR A 131 30.94 -3.49 -14.26
C THR A 131 29.52 -3.54 -14.85
N SER A 132 29.31 -4.41 -15.85
CA SER A 132 27.98 -4.51 -16.50
C SER A 132 26.88 -4.94 -15.54
N ALA A 133 27.21 -5.74 -14.52
CA ALA A 133 26.28 -6.21 -13.52
C ALA A 133 25.93 -5.09 -12.51
N GLU A 134 26.91 -4.31 -12.05
CA GLU A 134 26.67 -3.13 -11.20
C GLU A 134 25.79 -2.09 -11.91
N ILE A 135 26.04 -1.82 -13.19
CA ILE A 135 25.22 -0.88 -13.97
C ILE A 135 23.76 -1.35 -14.05
N ALA A 136 23.53 -2.67 -14.23
CA ALA A 136 22.18 -3.22 -14.24
C ALA A 136 21.49 -3.04 -12.87
N ALA A 137 22.18 -3.36 -11.77
CA ALA A 137 21.68 -3.17 -10.41
C ALA A 137 21.35 -1.70 -10.12
N ILE A 138 22.19 -0.75 -10.56
CA ILE A 138 21.93 0.70 -10.45
C ILE A 138 20.65 1.10 -11.18
N VAL A 139 20.48 0.65 -12.43
CA VAL A 139 19.30 1.00 -13.25
C VAL A 139 18.02 0.45 -12.62
N PHE A 140 18.02 -0.82 -12.21
CA PHE A 140 16.88 -1.40 -11.51
C PHE A 140 16.63 -0.71 -10.15
N GLY A 141 17.69 -0.30 -9.48
CA GLY A 141 17.61 0.49 -8.25
C GLY A 141 16.86 1.82 -8.45
N PHE A 142 17.26 2.62 -9.44
CA PHE A 142 16.55 3.86 -9.74
C PHE A 142 15.09 3.62 -10.15
N ILE A 143 14.82 2.61 -10.98
CA ILE A 143 13.45 2.26 -11.39
C ILE A 143 12.59 1.89 -10.18
N ALA A 144 13.12 1.08 -9.26
CA ALA A 144 12.44 0.72 -8.03
C ALA A 144 12.18 1.96 -7.16
N SER A 145 13.17 2.84 -6.98
CA SER A 145 13.00 4.09 -6.24
C SER A 145 11.88 4.98 -6.81
N PHE A 146 11.83 5.13 -8.14
CA PHE A 146 10.75 5.85 -8.80
C PHE A 146 9.39 5.19 -8.58
N MET A 147 9.30 3.86 -8.58
CA MET A 147 8.04 3.17 -8.29
C MET A 147 7.55 3.41 -6.86
N PHE A 148 8.44 3.33 -5.86
CA PHE A 148 8.10 3.69 -4.48
C PHE A 148 7.65 5.15 -4.35
N LEU A 149 8.31 6.08 -5.06
CA LEU A 149 7.92 7.49 -5.09
C LEU A 149 6.58 7.71 -5.77
N LEU A 150 6.28 7.01 -6.87
CA LEU A 150 5.00 7.11 -7.56
C LEU A 150 3.86 6.53 -6.71
N ASP A 151 4.07 5.40 -6.03
CA ASP A 151 3.09 4.86 -5.07
C ASP A 151 2.82 5.89 -3.95
N PHE A 152 3.87 6.51 -3.41
CA PHE A 152 3.72 7.61 -2.45
C PHE A 152 2.94 8.82 -3.02
N LEU A 153 3.29 9.28 -4.23
CA LEU A 153 2.65 10.42 -4.87
C LEU A 153 1.17 10.16 -5.16
N THR A 154 0.83 8.96 -5.63
CA THR A 154 -0.58 8.57 -5.86
C THR A 154 -1.37 8.60 -4.55
N MET A 155 -0.84 8.02 -3.47
CA MET A 155 -1.47 8.09 -2.15
C MET A 155 -1.59 9.54 -1.64
N PHE A 156 -0.59 10.38 -1.90
CA PHE A 156 -0.60 11.79 -1.52
C PHE A 156 -1.68 12.58 -2.26
N ILE A 157 -1.82 12.37 -3.57
CA ILE A 157 -2.84 13.01 -4.39
C ILE A 157 -4.23 12.57 -3.95
N GLU A 158 -4.44 11.29 -3.65
CA GLU A 158 -5.70 10.78 -3.10
C GLU A 158 -6.04 11.47 -1.76
N LYS A 159 -5.07 11.54 -0.83
CA LYS A 159 -5.25 12.20 0.46
C LYS A 159 -5.52 13.70 0.32
N LEU A 160 -4.88 14.36 -0.66
CA LEU A 160 -5.14 15.76 -0.98
C LEU A 160 -6.56 15.93 -1.54
N ARG A 161 -7.01 15.03 -2.41
CA ARG A 161 -8.37 15.04 -2.95
C ARG A 161 -9.42 14.82 -1.86
N GLU A 162 -9.21 13.85 -0.98
CA GLU A 162 -10.07 13.59 0.19
C GLU A 162 -10.17 14.82 1.11
N SER A 163 -9.04 15.45 1.43
CA SER A 163 -9.02 16.66 2.28
C SER A 163 -9.66 17.87 1.60
N ARG A 164 -9.52 18.01 0.27
CA ARG A 164 -10.23 19.02 -0.53
C ARG A 164 -11.73 18.79 -0.57
N LEU A 165 -12.20 17.55 -0.55
CA LEU A 165 -13.62 17.20 -0.55
C LEU A 165 -14.26 17.34 0.84
N ARG A 166 -13.48 17.18 1.90
CA ARG A 166 -13.92 17.41 3.29
C ARG A 166 -13.97 18.90 3.67
N LYS A 167 -13.18 19.75 3.00
CA LYS A 167 -13.18 21.20 3.21
C LYS A 167 -14.52 21.90 2.86
N PRO A 168 -15.22 21.62 1.73
CA PRO A 168 -16.52 22.22 1.42
C PRO A 168 -17.59 21.80 2.42
N GLU A 169 -17.62 20.54 2.86
CA GLU A 169 -18.62 20.05 3.84
C GLU A 169 -18.55 20.79 5.19
N ASN A 170 -17.34 21.04 5.70
CA ASN A 170 -17.16 21.85 6.90
C ASN A 170 -17.56 23.33 6.71
N THR A 171 -17.46 23.84 5.48
CA THR A 171 -17.84 25.22 5.17
C THR A 171 -19.37 25.35 5.09
N THR A 172 -20.05 24.39 4.44
CA THR A 172 -21.51 24.31 4.38
C THR A 172 -22.14 24.04 5.74
N ARG A 173 -21.53 23.21 6.58
CA ARG A 173 -22.01 22.96 7.95
C ARG A 173 -21.79 24.17 8.87
N ALA A 174 -20.73 24.94 8.66
CA ALA A 174 -20.51 26.20 9.37
C ALA A 174 -21.54 27.26 8.95
N GLU A 175 -21.86 27.38 7.64
CA GLU A 175 -22.92 28.25 7.13
C GLU A 175 -24.31 27.87 7.66
N ALA A 176 -24.66 26.58 7.62
CA ALA A 176 -25.95 26.08 8.10
C ALA A 176 -26.15 26.22 9.62
N LEU A 177 -25.07 26.30 10.41
CA LEU A 177 -25.15 26.56 11.85
C LEU A 177 -25.31 28.07 12.16
N THR A 178 -24.90 28.94 11.23
CA THR A 178 -25.03 30.40 11.36
C THR A 178 -26.31 30.96 10.76
N GLU A 179 -27.11 30.16 10.06
CA GLU A 179 -28.42 30.60 9.57
C GLU A 179 -29.39 30.69 10.77
N PRO A 180 -29.81 31.91 11.19
CA PRO A 180 -30.72 32.04 12.30
C PRO A 180 -32.06 31.40 11.92
N LEU A 181 -32.50 30.46 12.76
CA LEU A 181 -33.79 29.78 12.69
C LEU A 181 -34.91 30.81 12.91
N ASN A 182 -35.21 31.62 11.89
CA ASN A 182 -36.23 32.66 11.95
C ASN A 182 -37.25 32.41 10.83
N ALA A 183 -38.28 31.62 11.17
CA ALA A 183 -39.60 31.60 10.55
C ALA A 183 -40.60 31.04 11.57
#